data_AF-A7RNP9-F1
#
_entry.id   AF-A7RNP9-F1
#
_cell.length_a   1.000
_cell.length_b   1.000
_cell.length_c   1.000
_cell.angle_alpha   90.00
_cell.angle_beta   90.00
_cell.angle_gamma   90.00
#
_symmetry.space_group_name_H-M   'P 1'
#
loop_
_entity.id
_entity.type
_entity.pdbx_description
1 polymer ?
#
loop_
_entity_poly.entity_id
_entity_poly.type
_entity_poly.pdbx_seq_one_letter_code
_entity_poly.pdbx_strand_id
1 'polypeptide(L)'
;DQNERTPLHMAALNGSELCVEHILQAHPDCLNILEKHQNTALNLAAMAGHAQIVSRLLSVKEQDILLNAYNQSVLDLAINADKREVTMAIAEHDR
;
A
#
# COMPACT_ATOMS: atom_id res chain seq x y z
N ASP A 1 -5.13 -6.95 -16.91
CA ASP A 1 -3.81 -6.47 -16.47
C ASP A 1 -2.87 -7.66 -16.41
N GLN A 2 -1.62 -7.55 -16.87
CA GLN A 2 -0.66 -8.67 -16.80
C GLN A 2 0.01 -8.80 -15.42
N ASN A 3 -0.35 -7.90 -14.50
CA ASN A 3 0.22 -7.79 -13.16
C ASN A 3 -0.74 -8.25 -12.05
N GLU A 4 -1.89 -8.85 -12.36
CA GLU A 4 -2.85 -9.35 -11.34
C GLU A 4 -3.30 -8.27 -10.34
N ARG A 5 -3.37 -7.02 -10.79
CA ARG A 5 -3.76 -5.89 -9.95
C ARG A 5 -5.26 -5.87 -9.69
N THR A 6 -5.62 -5.47 -8.48
CA THR A 6 -6.99 -5.23 -8.04
C THR A 6 -7.32 -3.75 -8.25
N PRO A 7 -8.59 -3.35 -8.16
CA PRO A 7 -8.96 -1.93 -8.13
C PRO A 7 -8.22 -1.16 -7.02
N LEU A 8 -8.01 -1.79 -5.86
CA LEU A 8 -7.28 -1.17 -4.73
C LEU A 8 -5.81 -0.93 -5.08
N HIS A 9 -5.15 -1.89 -5.76
CA HIS A 9 -3.79 -1.71 -6.27
C HIS A 9 -3.66 -0.49 -7.19
N MET A 10 -4.62 -0.32 -8.10
CA MET A 10 -4.61 0.81 -9.03
C MET A 10 -4.91 2.14 -8.33
N ALA A 11 -5.86 2.16 -7.39
CA ALA A 11 -6.19 3.36 -6.62
C ALA A 11 -4.99 3.83 -5.77
N ALA A 12 -4.33 2.88 -5.11
CA ALA A 12 -3.13 3.13 -4.32
C ALA A 12 -1.96 3.63 -5.19
N LEU A 13 -1.72 3.02 -6.35
CA LEU A 13 -0.67 3.45 -7.27
C LEU A 13 -0.91 4.85 -7.84
N ASN A 14 -2.17 5.16 -8.17
CA ASN A 14 -2.55 6.44 -8.78
C ASN A 14 -2.72 7.59 -7.76
N GLY A 15 -2.65 7.32 -6.45
CA GLY A 15 -2.84 8.35 -5.44
C GLY A 15 -4.29 8.79 -5.24
N SER A 16 -5.25 7.94 -5.61
CA SER A 16 -6.67 8.28 -5.49
C SER A 16 -7.23 7.86 -4.14
N GLU A 17 -7.11 8.74 -3.15
CA GLU A 17 -7.62 8.54 -1.78
C GLU A 17 -9.11 8.18 -1.76
N LEU A 18 -9.94 8.93 -2.51
CA LEU A 18 -11.39 8.68 -2.59
C LEU A 18 -11.70 7.28 -3.13
N CYS A 19 -10.93 6.81 -4.12
CA CYS A 19 -11.11 5.46 -4.63
C CYS A 19 -10.71 4.41 -3.60
N VAL A 20 -9.59 4.62 -2.89
CA VAL A 20 -9.16 3.71 -1.82
C VAL A 20 -10.26 3.58 -0.77
N GLU A 21 -10.84 4.69 -0.31
CA GLU A 21 -11.90 4.67 0.69
C GLU A 21 -13.16 3.95 0.21
N HIS A 22 -13.67 4.28 -0.98
CA HIS A 22 -14.85 3.61 -1.52
C HIS A 22 -14.62 2.11 -1.75
N ILE A 23 -13.42 1.71 -2.18
CA ILE A 23 -13.08 0.30 -2.40
C ILE A 23 -13.01 -0.44 -1.06
N LEU A 24 -12.38 0.13 -0.04
CA LEU A 24 -12.30 -0.49 1.29
C LEU A 24 -13.65 -0.60 1.97
N GLN A 25 -14.55 0.39 1.77
CA GLN A 25 -15.92 0.32 2.26
C GLN A 25 -16.74 -0.80 1.60
N ALA A 26 -16.57 -0.97 0.28
CA ALA A 26 -17.33 -1.96 -0.47
C ALA A 26 -16.74 -3.37 -0.36
N HIS A 27 -15.41 -3.49 -0.29
CA HIS A 27 -14.66 -4.74 -0.40
C HIS A 27 -13.46 -4.72 0.58
N PRO A 28 -13.69 -4.76 1.91
CA PRO A 28 -12.60 -4.70 2.89
C PRO A 28 -11.60 -5.85 2.76
N ASP A 29 -12.04 -7.01 2.26
CA ASP A 29 -11.20 -8.20 2.08
C ASP A 29 -10.09 -8.04 1.04
N CYS A 30 -10.13 -6.98 0.20
CA CYS A 30 -9.13 -6.75 -0.83
C CYS A 30 -7.84 -6.07 -0.35
N LEU A 31 -7.77 -5.73 0.94
CA LEU A 31 -6.70 -4.95 1.60
C LEU A 31 -5.30 -5.56 1.43
N ASN A 32 -5.18 -6.88 1.66
CA ASN A 32 -3.90 -7.61 1.66
C ASN A 32 -3.73 -8.52 0.44
N ILE A 33 -4.52 -8.33 -0.62
CA ILE A 33 -4.34 -9.11 -1.85
C ILE A 33 -2.99 -8.78 -2.47
N LEU A 34 -2.30 -9.82 -2.95
CA LEU A 34 -1.01 -9.72 -3.60
C LEU A 34 -1.18 -9.59 -5.11
N GLU A 35 -0.50 -8.62 -5.72
CA GLU A 35 -0.31 -8.60 -7.17
C GLU A 35 0.83 -9.53 -7.60
N LYS A 36 1.13 -9.60 -8.89
CA LYS A 36 2.09 -10.54 -9.49
C LYS A 36 3.49 -10.56 -8.85
N HIS A 37 4.02 -9.43 -8.38
CA HIS A 37 5.30 -9.36 -7.67
C HIS A 37 5.16 -9.47 -6.14
N GLN A 38 4.00 -9.95 -5.70
CA GLN A 38 3.60 -10.04 -4.30
C GLN A 38 3.61 -8.69 -3.57
N ASN A 39 3.29 -7.60 -4.26
CA ASN A 39 3.01 -6.33 -3.60
C ASN A 39 1.53 -6.25 -3.20
N THR A 40 1.27 -5.65 -2.05
CA THR A 40 -0.08 -5.22 -1.65
C THR A 40 -0.35 -3.80 -2.16
N ALA A 41 -1.59 -3.32 -2.00
CA ALA A 41 -1.92 -1.92 -2.25
C ALA A 41 -1.08 -0.95 -1.40
N LEU A 42 -0.78 -1.33 -0.15
CA LEU A 42 0.11 -0.58 0.74
C LEU A 42 1.52 -0.43 0.14
N ASN A 43 2.10 -1.52 -0.37
CA ASN A 43 3.42 -1.50 -1.02
C ASN A 43 3.43 -0.57 -2.25
N LEU A 44 2.40 -0.62 -3.08
CA LEU A 44 2.30 0.24 -4.27
C LEU A 44 2.13 1.72 -3.90
N ALA A 45 1.31 2.05 -2.89
CA ALA A 45 1.19 3.42 -2.40
C ALA A 45 2.52 3.95 -1.88
N ALA A 46 3.28 3.11 -1.16
CA ALA A 46 4.57 3.48 -0.61
C ALA A 46 5.62 3.73 -1.70
N MET A 47 5.70 2.86 -2.71
CA MET A 47 6.57 3.06 -3.87
C MET A 47 6.22 4.32 -4.67
N ALA A 48 4.93 4.61 -4.80
CA ALA A 48 4.43 5.77 -5.54
C ALA A 48 4.63 7.09 -4.77
N GLY A 49 4.76 7.05 -3.44
CA GLY A 49 4.97 8.23 -2.60
C GLY A 49 3.69 8.80 -1.97
N HIS A 50 2.60 8.04 -1.91
CA HIS A 50 1.30 8.53 -1.45
C HIS A 50 1.14 8.33 0.07
N ALA A 51 1.76 9.22 0.85
CA ALA A 51 1.83 9.11 2.32
C ALA A 51 0.45 9.08 3.01
N GLN A 52 -0.52 9.83 2.49
CA GLN A 52 -1.89 9.85 3.02
C GLN A 52 -2.56 8.48 2.87
N ILE A 53 -2.44 7.85 1.69
CA ILE A 53 -2.97 6.51 1.44
C ILE A 53 -2.28 5.47 2.34
N VAL A 54 -0.96 5.56 2.47
CA VAL A 54 -0.18 4.68 3.36
C VAL A 54 -0.69 4.78 4.80
N SER A 55 -0.87 6.00 5.32
CA SER A 55 -1.39 6.24 6.67
C SER A 55 -2.80 5.68 6.85
N ARG A 56 -3.68 5.86 5.85
CA ARG A 56 -5.04 5.31 5.87
C ARG A 56 -5.03 3.78 5.90
N LEU A 57 -4.24 3.15 5.04
CA LEU A 57 -4.14 1.69 4.98
C LEU A 57 -3.56 1.12 6.29
N LEU A 58 -2.50 1.71 6.84
CA LEU A 58 -1.91 1.29 8.12
C LEU A 58 -2.87 1.44 9.31
N SER A 59 -3.79 2.42 9.23
CA SER A 59 -4.83 2.64 10.24
C SER A 59 -5.92 1.56 10.23
N VAL A 60 -6.04 0.74 9.17
CA VAL A 60 -7.00 -0.37 9.11
C VAL A 60 -6.44 -1.58 9.86
N LYS A 61 -7.06 -1.99 10.98
CA LYS A 61 -6.53 -3.03 11.89
C LYS A 61 -6.13 -4.33 11.18
N GLU A 62 -6.86 -4.72 10.16
CA GLU A 62 -6.66 -5.93 9.36
C GLU A 62 -5.50 -5.81 8.35
N GLN A 63 -4.88 -4.64 8.20
CA GLN A 63 -3.74 -4.44 7.30
C GLN A 63 -2.52 -5.21 7.78
N ASP A 64 -1.98 -6.07 6.93
CA ASP A 64 -0.75 -6.79 7.20
C ASP A 64 0.44 -6.09 6.53
N ILE A 65 1.60 -6.16 7.19
CA ILE A 65 2.88 -5.75 6.62
C ILE A 65 3.56 -7.01 6.08
N LEU A 66 3.39 -7.24 4.77
CA LEU A 66 3.92 -8.42 4.08
C LEU A 66 5.19 -8.09 3.30
N LEU A 67 6.08 -9.07 3.19
CA LEU A 67 7.24 -9.01 2.29
C LEU A 67 6.82 -9.38 0.88
N ASN A 68 7.31 -8.65 -0.11
CA ASN A 68 7.06 -8.95 -1.51
C ASN A 68 7.97 -10.08 -2.04
N ALA A 69 7.89 -10.38 -3.34
CA ALA A 69 8.69 -11.44 -3.98
C ALA A 69 10.21 -11.18 -3.94
N TYR A 70 10.62 -9.94 -3.64
CA TYR A 70 12.01 -9.53 -3.48
C TYR A 70 12.44 -9.47 -2.00
N ASN A 71 11.62 -9.99 -1.09
CA ASN A 71 11.85 -9.96 0.36
C ASN A 71 11.97 -8.53 0.92
N GLN A 72 11.23 -7.58 0.33
CA GLN A 72 11.18 -6.18 0.75
C GLN A 72 9.87 -5.87 1.45
N SER A 73 9.95 -5.18 2.59
CA SER A 73 8.80 -4.60 3.29
C SER A 73 8.35 -3.29 2.65
N VAL A 74 7.17 -2.80 3.06
CA VAL A 74 6.67 -1.46 2.69
C VAL A 74 7.69 -0.35 3.01
N LEU A 75 8.41 -0.48 4.14
CA LEU A 75 9.42 0.48 4.56
C LEU A 75 10.66 0.43 3.65
N ASP A 76 11.12 -0.79 3.30
CA ASP A 76 12.24 -0.95 2.37
C ASP A 76 11.91 -0.35 1.00
N LEU A 77 10.68 -0.54 0.54
CA LEU A 77 10.21 0.02 -0.72
C LEU A 77 10.18 1.55 -0.69
N ALA A 78 9.67 2.15 0.40
CA ALA A 78 9.66 3.61 0.57
C ALA A 78 11.07 4.20 0.60
N ILE A 79 12.01 3.55 1.30
CA ILE A 79 13.42 3.98 1.38
C ILE A 79 14.09 3.86 0.01
N ASN A 80 13.95 2.72 -0.68
CA ASN A 80 14.57 2.49 -1.98
C ASN A 80 14.02 3.41 -3.08
N ALA A 81 12.77 3.86 -2.94
CA ALA A 81 12.12 4.79 -3.86
C ALA A 81 12.32 6.27 -3.47
N ASP A 82 13.15 6.55 -2.46
CA ASP A 82 13.44 7.90 -1.91
C ASP A 82 12.16 8.67 -1.51
N LYS A 83 11.18 7.96 -0.94
CA LYS A 83 9.88 8.52 -0.52
C LYS A 83 9.90 8.91 0.95
N ARG A 84 10.64 9.97 1.27
CA ARG A 84 10.85 10.44 2.65
C ARG A 84 9.56 10.65 3.45
N GLU A 85 8.54 11.27 2.85
CA GLU A 85 7.25 11.52 3.52
C GLU A 85 6.53 10.21 3.87
N VAL A 86 6.59 9.21 2.98
CA VAL A 86 6.05 7.88 3.25
C VAL A 86 6.84 7.18 4.34
N THR A 87 8.18 7.24 4.30
CA THR A 87 9.03 6.65 5.34
C THR A 87 8.70 7.21 6.72
N MET A 88 8.49 8.52 6.81
CA MET A 88 8.06 9.17 8.05
C MET A 88 6.67 8.69 8.48
N ALA A 89 5.69 8.66 7.57
CA ALA A 89 4.35 8.19 7.88
C ALA A 89 4.33 6.73 8.39
N ILE A 90 5.12 5.84 7.78
CA ILE A 90 5.26 4.45 8.24
C ILE A 90 5.93 4.39 9.62
N ALA A 91 6.99 5.17 9.84
CA ALA A 91 7.72 5.19 11.12
C ALA A 91 6.89 5.80 12.27
N GLU A 92 5.98 6.73 11.97
CA GLU A 92 5.06 7.31 12.95
C GLU A 92 3.91 6.36 13.30
N HIS A 93 3.53 5.47 12.38
CA HIS A 93 2.56 4.41 12.60
C HIS A 93 3.23 3.18 13.24
N ASP A 94 3.60 3.30 14.51
CA ASP A 94 4.08 2.17 15.32
C ASP A 94 2.88 1.30 15.72
N ARG A 95 2.95 0.00 15.38
CA ARG A 95 1.88 -0.98 15.61
C ARG A 95 2.26 -2.00 16.67
#